data_AF-A0AAW4JHD5-F1
#
_entry.id   AF-A0AAW4JHD5-F1
#
_cell.length_a   1.000
_cell.length_b   1.000
_cell.length_c   1.000
_cell.angle_alpha   90.00
_cell.angle_beta   90.00
_cell.angle_gamma   90.00
#
_symmetry.space_group_name_H-M   'P 1'
#
loop_
_entity.id
_entity.type
_entity.pdbx_description
1 polymer ?
#
loop_
_entity_poly.entity_id
_entity_poly.type
_entity_poly.pdbx_seq_one_letter_code
_entity_poly.pdbx_strand_id
1 'polypeptide(L)'
;MTSPARPGSGDVWTVDDLQDLPEDGQDYEIFDGSLLVFPHADVRHGAIANRLRRLLDRQAPPGLLVGQDVGVSANRSSYFLPDVFVAGEEALERGGPALAPADVYRADQPFPLVLPVGEIF
;
A
#
# COMPACT_ATOMS: atom_id res chain seq x y z
N MET A 1 -26.61 -0.44 -14.42
CA MET A 1 -25.44 -0.77 -13.59
C MET A 1 -24.90 -2.09 -14.10
N THR A 2 -23.88 -2.05 -14.95
CA THR A 2 -23.13 -3.23 -15.35
C THR A 2 -22.46 -3.77 -14.11
N SER A 3 -22.65 -5.07 -13.83
CA SER A 3 -21.91 -5.74 -12.76
C SER A 3 -20.42 -5.61 -13.09
N PRO A 4 -19.55 -5.30 -12.13
CA PRO A 4 -18.12 -5.25 -12.40
C PRO A 4 -17.65 -6.58 -12.96
N ALA A 5 -16.62 -6.55 -13.81
CA ALA A 5 -16.01 -7.75 -14.33
C ALA A 5 -15.47 -8.56 -13.13
N ARG A 6 -16.21 -9.61 -12.77
CA ARG A 6 -15.74 -10.60 -11.81
C ARG A 6 -15.04 -11.69 -12.62
N PRO A 7 -13.95 -12.27 -12.12
CA PRO A 7 -13.42 -13.51 -12.67
C PRO A 7 -14.53 -14.55 -12.82
N GLY A 8 -14.35 -15.50 -13.75
CA GLY A 8 -15.27 -16.63 -13.88
C GLY A 8 -15.42 -17.37 -12.55
N SER A 9 -16.54 -18.08 -12.38
CA SER A 9 -16.76 -18.84 -11.14
C SER A 9 -15.65 -19.88 -10.98
N GLY A 10 -14.82 -19.72 -9.94
CA GLY A 10 -13.66 -20.57 -9.65
C GLY A 10 -12.31 -20.00 -10.09
N ASP A 11 -12.30 -18.87 -10.81
CA ASP A 11 -11.08 -18.15 -11.18
C ASP A 11 -10.61 -17.23 -10.05
N VAL A 12 -9.30 -16.95 -10.04
CA VAL A 12 -8.66 -16.05 -9.06
C VAL A 12 -8.78 -14.60 -9.48
N TRP A 13 -8.89 -13.70 -8.50
CA TRP A 13 -8.73 -12.27 -8.73
C TRP A 13 -7.30 -11.91 -9.06
N THR A 14 -7.13 -11.02 -10.02
CA THR A 14 -5.84 -10.49 -10.43
C THR A 14 -5.81 -8.96 -10.41
N VAL A 15 -4.60 -8.39 -10.37
CA VAL A 15 -4.39 -6.93 -10.38
C VAL A 15 -5.04 -6.27 -11.61
N ASP A 16 -5.05 -6.98 -12.74
CA ASP A 16 -5.65 -6.48 -13.97
C ASP A 16 -7.18 -6.34 -13.84
N ASP A 17 -7.82 -7.19 -13.03
CA ASP A 17 -9.27 -7.14 -12.78
C ASP A 17 -9.68 -5.93 -11.92
N LEU A 18 -8.75 -5.33 -11.17
CA LEU A 18 -9.02 -4.15 -10.35
C LEU A 18 -9.41 -2.93 -11.19
N GLN A 19 -8.94 -2.84 -12.43
CA GLN A 19 -9.25 -1.72 -13.33
C GLN A 19 -10.72 -1.70 -13.77
N ASP A 20 -11.40 -2.85 -13.67
CA ASP A 20 -12.80 -3.02 -14.07
C ASP A 20 -13.78 -2.92 -12.88
N LEU A 21 -13.26 -2.67 -11.67
CA LEU A 21 -14.05 -2.46 -10.46
C LEU A 21 -14.66 -1.06 -10.42
N PRO A 22 -15.83 -0.88 -9.77
CA PRO A 22 -16.51 0.40 -9.75
C PRO A 22 -15.83 1.37 -8.77
N GLU A 23 -15.88 2.66 -9.07
CA GLU A 23 -15.52 3.73 -8.14
C GLU A 23 -16.68 3.97 -7.15
N ASP A 24 -16.89 3.06 -6.20
CA ASP A 24 -18.00 3.07 -5.24
C ASP A 24 -17.57 3.44 -3.81
N GLY A 25 -16.40 4.06 -3.68
CA GLY A 25 -15.82 4.44 -2.38
C GLY A 25 -15.37 3.25 -1.54
N GLN A 26 -15.20 2.09 -2.16
CA GLN A 26 -14.46 0.96 -1.58
C GLN A 26 -13.03 0.96 -2.10
N ASP A 27 -12.13 0.52 -1.23
CA ASP A 27 -10.77 0.13 -1.61
C ASP A 27 -10.74 -1.39 -1.80
N TYR A 28 -9.93 -1.80 -2.78
CA TYR A 28 -9.85 -3.18 -3.25
C TYR A 28 -8.43 -3.69 -3.17
N GLU A 29 -8.25 -4.80 -2.45
CA GLU A 29 -6.99 -5.52 -2.34
C GLU A 29 -7.15 -6.97 -2.78
N ILE A 30 -6.04 -7.63 -3.05
CA ILE A 30 -6.01 -9.04 -3.43
C ILE A 30 -5.04 -9.78 -2.52
N PHE A 31 -5.53 -10.80 -1.84
CA PHE A 31 -4.73 -11.74 -1.07
C PHE A 31 -4.85 -13.14 -1.66
N ASP A 32 -3.78 -13.60 -2.31
CA ASP A 32 -3.69 -14.95 -2.90
C ASP A 32 -4.91 -15.29 -3.80
N GLY A 33 -5.24 -14.36 -4.69
CA GLY A 33 -6.37 -14.51 -5.62
C GLY A 33 -7.75 -14.24 -5.02
N SER A 34 -7.83 -13.86 -3.73
CA SER A 34 -9.07 -13.46 -3.07
C SER A 34 -9.20 -11.94 -3.01
N LEU A 35 -10.35 -11.41 -3.46
CA LEU A 35 -10.64 -9.97 -3.34
C LEU A 35 -11.02 -9.61 -1.90
N LEU A 36 -10.29 -8.68 -1.32
CA LEU A 36 -10.64 -8.01 -0.07
C LEU A 36 -11.29 -6.66 -0.42
N VAL A 37 -12.40 -6.37 0.23
CA VAL A 37 -13.17 -5.14 0.00
C VAL A 37 -13.37 -4.45 1.34
N PHE A 38 -12.98 -3.19 1.43
CA PHE A 38 -13.17 -2.39 2.63
C PHE A 38 -13.52 -0.95 2.26
N PRO A 39 -14.24 -0.24 3.13
CA PRO A 39 -14.57 1.16 2.88
C PRO A 39 -13.31 2.00 2.81
N HIS A 40 -13.30 2.99 1.93
CA HIS A 40 -12.22 3.96 1.83
C HIS A 40 -11.98 4.66 3.18
N ALA A 41 -10.72 5.02 3.43
CA ALA A 41 -10.29 5.70 4.64
C ALA A 41 -11.17 6.92 4.97
N ASP A 42 -11.63 7.00 6.23
CA ASP A 42 -12.32 8.19 6.73
C ASP A 42 -11.33 9.32 7.08
N VAL A 43 -11.86 10.53 7.34
CA VAL A 43 -11.04 11.71 7.66
C VAL A 43 -10.10 11.47 8.85
N ARG A 44 -10.54 10.70 9.85
CA ARG A 44 -9.75 10.44 11.07
C ARG A 44 -8.63 9.46 10.78
N HIS A 45 -8.92 8.39 10.04
CA HIS A 45 -7.94 7.41 9.60
C HIS A 45 -6.85 8.08 8.75
N GLY A 46 -7.24 8.82 7.71
CA GLY A 46 -6.30 9.55 6.85
C GLY A 46 -5.44 10.57 7.63
N ALA A 47 -6.04 11.28 8.62
CA ALA A 47 -5.28 12.21 9.46
C ALA A 47 -4.22 11.50 10.33
N ILE A 48 -4.53 10.31 10.85
CA ILE A 48 -3.60 9.50 11.65
C ILE A 48 -2.49 8.92 10.76
N ALA A 49 -2.84 8.33 9.61
CA ALA A 49 -1.89 7.79 8.64
C ALA A 49 -0.90 8.88 8.19
N ASN A 50 -1.41 10.07 7.86
CA ASN A 50 -0.56 11.20 7.47
C ASN A 50 0.37 11.67 8.60
N ARG A 51 -0.12 11.70 9.85
CA ARG A 51 0.72 12.05 11.01
C ARG A 51 1.83 11.02 11.22
N LEU A 52 1.51 9.73 11.09
CA LEU A 52 2.49 8.64 11.17
C LEU A 52 3.52 8.77 10.05
N ARG A 53 3.08 8.93 8.79
CA ARG A 53 3.96 9.15 7.63
C ARG A 53 4.96 10.27 7.91
N ARG A 54 4.50 11.45 8.36
CA ARG A 54 5.37 12.59 8.67
C ARG A 54 6.34 12.35 9.83
N LEU A 55 6.00 11.48 10.79
CA LEU A 55 6.89 11.14 11.90
C LEU A 55 8.00 10.20 11.42
N LEU A 56 7.64 9.20 10.60
CA LEU A 56 8.59 8.27 10.01
C LEU A 56 9.52 8.97 9.01
N ASP A 57 8.97 9.82 8.15
CA ASP A 57 9.70 10.59 7.14
C ASP A 57 10.80 11.48 7.76
N ARG A 58 10.50 12.15 8.87
CA ARG A 58 11.49 12.96 9.62
C ARG A 58 12.64 12.16 10.23
N GLN A 59 12.45 10.86 10.44
CA GLN A 59 13.41 9.96 11.09
C GLN A 59 14.06 8.99 10.10
N ALA A 60 13.64 9.04 8.84
CA ALA A 60 14.16 8.22 7.78
C ALA A 60 15.57 8.72 7.39
N PRO A 61 16.58 7.84 7.33
CA PRO A 61 17.87 8.20 6.75
C PRO A 61 17.72 8.52 5.25
N PRO A 62 18.69 9.24 4.64
CA PRO A 62 18.71 9.47 3.21
C PRO A 62 18.62 8.16 2.40
N GLY A 63 17.93 8.20 1.27
CA GLY A 63 17.71 7.03 0.40
C GLY A 63 16.46 6.22 0.71
N LEU A 64 15.66 6.64 1.71
CA LEU A 64 14.35 6.05 2.01
C LEU A 64 13.21 7.00 1.64
N LEU A 65 12.14 6.41 1.12
CA LEU A 65 10.86 7.03 0.83
C LEU A 65 9.83 6.57 1.86
N VAL A 66 9.14 7.51 2.51
CA VAL A 66 7.98 7.22 3.35
C VAL A 66 6.71 7.75 2.69
N GLY A 67 5.87 6.83 2.23
CA GLY A 67 4.68 7.14 1.47
C GLY A 67 3.39 6.60 2.09
N GLN A 68 2.29 6.93 1.42
CA GLN A 68 0.91 6.50 1.68
C GLN A 68 0.20 6.46 0.31
N ASP A 69 -0.98 5.87 0.22
CA ASP A 69 -1.84 5.88 -0.98
C ASP A 69 -1.17 5.30 -2.26
N VAL A 70 -0.23 4.37 -2.10
CA VAL A 70 0.40 3.65 -3.24
C VAL A 70 0.34 2.16 -2.96
N GLY A 71 -0.12 1.41 -3.97
CA GLY A 71 -0.22 -0.04 -3.88
C GLY A 71 1.12 -0.75 -3.89
N VAL A 72 1.15 -1.94 -3.29
CA VAL A 72 2.27 -2.88 -3.29
C VAL A 72 1.81 -4.18 -3.93
N SER A 73 2.44 -4.60 -5.02
CA SER A 73 2.06 -5.82 -5.76
C SER A 73 3.16 -6.86 -5.70
N ALA A 74 2.90 -7.97 -5.00
CA ALA A 74 3.86 -9.08 -4.95
C ALA A 74 3.85 -9.94 -6.21
N ASN A 75 2.67 -10.12 -6.80
CA ASN A 75 2.46 -10.82 -8.04
C ASN A 75 1.07 -10.45 -8.57
N ARG A 76 0.66 -11.05 -9.70
CA ARG A 76 -0.63 -10.77 -10.31
C ARG A 76 -1.83 -11.10 -9.42
N SER A 77 -1.70 -11.94 -8.40
CA SER A 77 -2.79 -12.34 -7.49
C SER A 77 -2.56 -11.87 -6.04
N SER A 78 -1.68 -10.89 -5.82
CA SER A 78 -1.41 -10.32 -4.50
C SER A 78 -1.09 -8.83 -4.62
N TYR A 79 -2.00 -7.98 -4.13
CA TYR A 79 -1.93 -6.53 -4.19
C TYR A 79 -2.53 -5.91 -2.93
N PHE A 80 -1.81 -4.97 -2.32
CA PHE A 80 -2.21 -4.34 -1.07
C PHE A 80 -2.08 -2.82 -1.17
N LEU A 81 -2.96 -2.10 -0.48
CA LEU A 81 -2.95 -0.65 -0.33
C LEU A 81 -2.61 -0.31 1.13
N PRO A 82 -1.32 -0.35 1.50
CA PRO A 82 -0.94 -0.01 2.86
C PRO A 82 -1.25 1.47 3.18
N ASP A 83 -1.80 1.71 4.36
CA ASP A 83 -2.02 3.07 4.88
C ASP A 83 -0.74 3.92 4.87
N VAL A 84 0.39 3.30 5.23
CA VAL A 84 1.73 3.90 5.22
C VAL A 84 2.75 2.82 4.85
N PHE A 85 3.72 3.17 4.02
CA PHE A 85 4.85 2.29 3.68
C PHE A 85 6.19 3.03 3.80
N VAL A 86 7.26 2.25 3.94
CA VAL A 86 8.63 2.72 3.81
C VAL A 86 9.28 1.90 2.70
N ALA A 87 9.90 2.58 1.73
CA ALA A 87 10.57 1.95 0.60
C ALA A 87 11.95 2.59 0.35
N GLY A 88 12.79 1.94 -0.47
CA GLY A 88 13.98 2.61 -1.01
C GLY A 88 13.58 3.67 -2.04
N GLU A 89 14.28 4.81 -2.09
CA GLU A 89 14.02 5.85 -3.10
C GLU A 89 14.21 5.34 -4.54
N GLU A 90 15.07 4.34 -4.75
CA GLU A 90 15.25 3.63 -6.03
C GLU A 90 13.96 3.02 -6.60
N ALA A 91 12.94 2.80 -5.76
CA ALA A 91 11.63 2.33 -6.22
C ALA A 91 10.95 3.36 -7.14
N LEU A 92 11.24 4.66 -6.94
CA LEU A 92 10.73 5.74 -7.79
C LEU A 92 11.29 5.65 -9.21
N GLU A 93 12.52 5.16 -9.38
CA GLU A 93 13.16 5.04 -10.69
C GLU A 93 12.52 3.95 -11.55
N ARG A 94 11.96 2.92 -10.92
CA ARG A 94 11.28 1.82 -11.62
C ARG A 94 9.89 2.22 -12.11
N GLY A 95 9.22 3.11 -11.38
CA GLY A 95 7.89 3.60 -11.70
C GLY A 95 6.82 2.49 -11.75
N GLY A 96 5.70 2.80 -12.40
CA GLY A 96 4.58 1.87 -12.56
C GLY A 96 3.42 2.10 -11.58
N PRO A 97 2.36 1.27 -11.66
CA PRO A 97 1.14 1.46 -10.89
C PRO A 97 1.25 1.01 -9.42
N ALA A 98 2.29 0.25 -9.06
CA ALA A 98 2.47 -0.30 -7.72
C ALA A 98 3.97 -0.54 -7.42
N LEU A 99 4.33 -0.52 -6.15
CA LEU A 99 5.66 -0.88 -5.65
C LEU A 99 5.86 -2.40 -5.67
N ALA A 100 7.09 -2.84 -5.93
CA ALA A 100 7.45 -4.23 -5.71
C ALA A 100 7.71 -4.46 -4.20
N PRO A 101 7.32 -5.61 -3.62
CA PRO A 101 7.54 -5.88 -2.20
C PRO A 101 9.00 -5.91 -1.81
N ALA A 102 9.90 -6.21 -2.74
CA ALA A 102 11.34 -6.17 -2.52
C ALA A 102 11.83 -4.75 -2.18
N ASP A 103 11.06 -3.73 -2.53
CA ASP A 103 11.42 -2.33 -2.34
C ASP A 103 10.85 -1.78 -1.04
N VAL A 104 9.91 -2.50 -0.44
CA VAL A 104 9.19 -2.10 0.75
C VAL A 104 9.80 -2.79 1.97
N TYR A 105 10.14 -2.00 2.97
CA TYR A 105 10.66 -2.51 4.23
C TYR A 105 9.53 -3.19 5.02
N ARG A 106 9.83 -4.39 5.52
CA ARG A 106 8.88 -5.18 6.29
C ARG A 106 8.96 -4.86 7.78
N ALA A 107 7.80 -4.66 8.41
CA ALA A 107 7.71 -4.37 9.84
C ALA A 107 8.16 -5.53 10.75
N ASP A 108 8.17 -6.77 10.26
CA ASP A 108 8.69 -7.93 11.00
C ASP A 108 10.22 -8.05 10.96
N GLN A 109 10.91 -7.15 10.25
CA GLN A 109 12.36 -7.09 10.18
C GLN A 109 12.86 -5.78 10.81
N PRO A 110 14.07 -5.76 11.40
CA PRO A 110 14.68 -4.50 11.82
C PRO A 110 14.86 -3.60 10.59
N PHE A 111 14.30 -2.40 10.63
CA PHE A 111 14.49 -1.41 9.57
C PHE A 111 15.07 -0.11 10.14
N PRO A 112 15.91 0.61 9.37
CA PRO A 112 16.83 1.60 9.91
C PRO A 112 16.12 2.95 10.12
N LEU A 113 15.24 3.05 11.12
CA LEU A 113 14.79 4.34 11.62
C LEU A 113 15.76 4.85 12.66
N VAL A 114 16.18 6.10 12.50
CA VAL A 114 16.90 6.81 13.56
C VAL A 114 15.83 7.40 14.47
N LEU A 115 15.43 6.65 15.50
CA LEU A 115 14.48 7.14 16.51
C LEU A 115 15.27 7.76 17.69
N PRO A 116 15.48 9.09 17.76
CA PRO A 116 15.86 9.70 19.02
C PRO A 116 14.67 9.56 19.98
N VAL A 117 14.80 8.68 20.98
CA VAL A 117 13.78 8.38 22.00
C VAL A 117 13.27 9.66 22.70
N GLY A 118 14.06 10.75 22.67
CA GLY A 118 13.71 12.04 23.27
C GLY A 118 12.76 12.95 22.47
N GLU A 119 12.40 12.61 21.22
CA GLU A 119 11.47 13.43 20.40
C GLU A 119 10.12 12.75 20.11
N ILE A 120 9.91 11.56 20.70
CA ILE A 120 8.66 10.79 20.55
C ILE A 120 7.55 11.31 21.50
N PHE A 121 7.90 12.12 22.52
CA PHE A 121 6.98 12.71 23.50
C PHE A 121 7.07 14.23 23.55
#